data_AF-A0A811TC35-F1
#
_entry.id   AF-A0A811TC35-F1
#
_cell.length_a   1.000
_cell.length_b   1.000
_cell.length_c   1.000
_cell.angle_alpha   90.00
_cell.angle_beta   90.00
_cell.angle_gamma   90.00
#
_symmetry.space_group_name_H-M   'P 1'
#
loop_
_entity.id
_entity.type
_entity.pdbx_description
1 polymer ?
#
loop_
_entity_poly.entity_id
_entity_poly.type
_entity_poly.pdbx_seq_one_letter_code
_entity_poly.pdbx_strand_id
1 'polypeptide(L)'
;MELNDFLDFLGSSSPGERVGAAIGICTHIERSKKHQHNEIVINALRQGLFDHYSRVRFKIVEAIGKSANLVSHFEKELFEISEIDENSVVKDKAKGILKKYKV
;
A
#
# COMPACT_ATOMS: atom_id res chain seq x y z
N MET A 1 -12.73 -10.07 -11.04
CA MET A 1 -12.79 -9.27 -9.82
C MET A 1 -12.28 -7.91 -10.18
N GLU A 2 -13.18 -6.94 -10.12
CA GLU A 2 -12.93 -5.57 -10.47
C GLU A 2 -12.14 -4.87 -9.36
N LEU A 3 -11.55 -3.72 -9.67
CA LEU A 3 -10.82 -2.94 -8.66
C LEU A 3 -11.72 -2.59 -7.46
N ASN A 4 -12.99 -2.25 -7.71
CA ASN A 4 -13.93 -1.87 -6.66
C ASN A 4 -14.17 -2.99 -5.64
N ASP A 5 -14.24 -4.25 -6.09
CA ASP A 5 -14.39 -5.40 -5.20
C ASP A 5 -13.25 -5.47 -4.18
N PHE A 6 -12.01 -5.22 -4.64
CA PHE A 6 -10.86 -5.21 -3.74
C PHE A 6 -10.82 -4.00 -2.83
N LEU A 7 -11.31 -2.83 -3.28
CA LEU A 7 -11.41 -1.65 -2.42
C LEU A 7 -12.41 -1.90 -1.27
N ASP A 8 -13.53 -2.56 -1.56
CA ASP A 8 -14.52 -2.94 -0.55
C ASP A 8 -13.92 -3.95 0.45
N PHE A 9 -13.19 -4.96 -0.04
CA PHE A 9 -12.53 -5.94 0.85
C PHE A 9 -11.45 -5.37 1.75
N LEU A 10 -10.86 -4.22 1.41
CA LEU A 10 -9.91 -3.55 2.29
C LEU A 10 -10.58 -3.01 3.57
N GLY A 11 -11.89 -2.76 3.54
CA GLY A 11 -12.70 -2.40 4.71
C GLY A 11 -13.25 -3.60 5.50
N SER A 12 -12.95 -4.83 5.08
CA SER A 12 -13.48 -6.04 5.73
C SER A 12 -12.96 -6.24 7.15
N SER A 13 -13.77 -6.86 8.01
CA SER A 13 -13.33 -7.34 9.32
C SER A 13 -12.34 -8.52 9.21
N SER A 14 -12.36 -9.26 8.10
CA SER A 14 -11.49 -10.41 7.84
C SER A 14 -10.08 -9.98 7.43
N PRO A 15 -9.03 -10.31 8.21
CA PRO A 15 -7.65 -9.98 7.83
C PRO A 15 -7.22 -10.67 6.53
N GLY A 16 -7.74 -11.86 6.24
CA GLY A 16 -7.45 -12.59 5.01
C GLY A 16 -7.98 -11.85 3.77
N GLU A 17 -9.19 -11.30 3.86
CA GLU A 17 -9.79 -10.50 2.79
C GLU A 17 -9.00 -9.21 2.57
N ARG A 18 -8.59 -8.51 3.64
CA ARG A 18 -7.75 -7.31 3.51
C ARG A 18 -6.38 -7.59 2.91
N VAL A 19 -5.77 -8.73 3.21
CA VAL A 19 -4.52 -9.15 2.53
C VAL A 19 -4.78 -9.44 1.06
N GLY A 20 -5.85 -10.17 0.73
CA GLY A 20 -6.25 -10.45 -0.65
C GLY A 20 -6.53 -9.16 -1.44
N ALA A 21 -7.24 -8.21 -0.80
CA ALA A 21 -7.50 -6.87 -1.30
C ALA A 21 -6.22 -6.12 -1.64
N ALA A 22 -5.26 -6.06 -0.71
CA ALA A 22 -3.98 -5.40 -0.94
C ALA A 22 -3.23 -6.00 -2.15
N ILE A 23 -3.27 -7.32 -2.32
CA ILE A 23 -2.68 -8.01 -3.49
C ILE A 23 -3.43 -7.68 -4.79
N GLY A 24 -4.76 -7.68 -4.74
CA GLY A 24 -5.61 -7.35 -5.88
C GLY A 24 -5.42 -5.90 -6.35
N ILE A 25 -5.45 -4.94 -5.42
CA ILE A 25 -5.18 -3.52 -5.68
C ILE A 25 -3.79 -3.34 -6.29
N CYS A 26 -2.76 -4.01 -5.74
CA CYS A 26 -1.40 -3.99 -6.30
C CYS A 26 -1.37 -4.44 -7.77
N THR A 27 -2.06 -5.54 -8.09
CA THR A 27 -2.14 -6.08 -9.46
C THR A 27 -2.81 -5.10 -10.42
N HIS A 28 -3.87 -4.40 -9.98
CA HIS A 28 -4.56 -3.39 -10.79
C HIS A 28 -3.70 -2.15 -11.03
N ILE A 29 -2.99 -1.67 -9.99
CA ILE A 29 -2.05 -0.54 -10.07
C ILE A 29 -0.92 -0.80 -11.08
N GLU A 30 -0.37 -2.02 -11.09
CA GLU A 30 0.68 -2.41 -12.04
C GLU A 30 0.19 -2.40 -13.50
N ARG A 31 -1.08 -2.74 -13.72
CA ARG A 31 -1.68 -2.86 -15.06
C ARG A 31 -2.20 -1.54 -15.63
N SER A 32 -2.44 -0.53 -14.79
CA SER A 32 -3.08 0.70 -15.23
C SER A 32 -2.57 1.93 -14.50
N LYS A 33 -1.90 2.82 -15.26
CA LYS A 33 -1.47 4.14 -14.76
C LYS A 33 -2.66 4.98 -14.26
N LYS A 34 -3.87 4.79 -14.81
CA LYS A 34 -5.08 5.50 -14.34
C LYS A 34 -5.35 5.21 -12.86
N HIS A 35 -5.09 3.98 -12.38
CA HIS A 35 -5.32 3.63 -10.99
C HIS A 35 -4.28 4.26 -10.04
N GLN A 36 -3.10 4.63 -10.54
CA GLN A 36 -2.06 5.30 -9.77
C GLN A 36 -2.40 6.76 -9.43
N HIS A 37 -3.34 7.37 -10.15
CA HIS A 37 -3.83 8.73 -9.93
C HIS A 37 -5.27 8.77 -9.39
N ASN A 38 -5.87 7.60 -9.15
CA ASN A 38 -7.24 7.55 -8.67
C ASN A 38 -7.28 7.83 -7.17
N GLU A 39 -7.98 8.89 -6.76
CA GLU A 39 -8.07 9.30 -5.35
C GLU A 39 -8.66 8.23 -4.44
N ILE A 40 -9.62 7.43 -4.93
CA ILE A 40 -10.21 6.33 -4.15
C ILE A 40 -9.14 5.27 -3.88
N VAL A 41 -8.32 4.93 -4.87
CA VAL A 41 -7.19 4.00 -4.71
C VAL A 41 -6.17 4.56 -3.73
N ILE A 42 -5.80 5.83 -3.87
CA ILE A 42 -4.85 6.49 -2.96
C ILE A 42 -5.39 6.48 -1.53
N ASN A 43 -6.66 6.80 -1.31
CA ASN A 43 -7.25 6.78 0.02
C ASN A 43 -7.31 5.36 0.60
N ALA A 44 -7.64 4.36 -0.20
CA ALA A 44 -7.64 2.95 0.23
C ALA A 44 -6.23 2.50 0.61
N LEU A 45 -5.21 2.79 -0.21
CA LEU A 45 -3.81 2.50 0.15
C LEU A 45 -3.41 3.20 1.45
N ARG A 46 -3.81 4.47 1.65
CA ARG A 46 -3.54 5.19 2.88
C ARG A 46 -4.17 4.51 4.09
N GLN A 47 -5.42 4.03 3.98
CA GLN A 47 -6.04 3.25 5.05
C GLN A 47 -5.28 1.95 5.34
N GLY A 48 -4.90 1.21 4.29
CA GLY A 48 -4.18 -0.05 4.44
C GLY A 48 -2.77 0.09 5.01
N LEU A 49 -2.13 1.25 4.86
CA LEU A 49 -0.84 1.56 5.49
C LEU A 49 -0.91 1.57 7.03
N PHE A 50 -2.08 1.88 7.60
CA PHE A 50 -2.31 1.92 9.04
C PHE A 50 -3.17 0.74 9.52
N ASP A 51 -3.25 -0.34 8.74
CA ASP A 51 -3.96 -1.56 9.14
C ASP A 51 -3.31 -2.18 10.38
N HIS A 52 -4.12 -2.71 11.28
CA HIS A 52 -3.65 -3.39 12.48
C HIS A 52 -2.73 -4.59 12.18
N TYR A 53 -2.90 -5.23 11.02
CA TYR A 53 -2.14 -6.42 10.64
C TYR A 53 -0.95 -6.04 9.77
N SER A 54 0.25 -6.32 10.29
CA SER A 54 1.51 -6.04 9.58
C SER A 54 1.59 -6.64 8.19
N ARG A 55 0.93 -7.79 7.94
CA ARG A 55 0.87 -8.41 6.61
C ARG A 55 0.11 -7.57 5.59
N VAL A 56 -0.95 -6.87 6.01
CA VAL A 56 -1.68 -5.93 5.15
C VAL A 56 -0.79 -4.74 4.88
N ARG A 57 -0.25 -4.11 5.93
CA ARG A 57 0.68 -2.96 5.80
C ARG A 57 1.83 -3.26 4.84
N PHE A 58 2.48 -4.42 5.00
CA PHE A 58 3.57 -4.86 4.12
C PHE A 58 3.15 -4.91 2.65
N LYS A 59 1.97 -5.45 2.35
CA LYS A 59 1.46 -5.56 0.96
C LYS A 59 1.09 -4.21 0.37
N ILE A 60 0.60 -3.30 1.19
CA ILE A 60 0.31 -1.92 0.77
C ILE A 60 1.60 -1.16 0.48
N VAL A 61 2.59 -1.24 1.38
CA VAL A 61 3.94 -0.68 1.15
C VAL A 61 4.54 -1.25 -0.13
N GLU A 62 4.42 -2.56 -0.34
CA GLU A 62 4.86 -3.21 -1.59
C GLU A 62 4.16 -2.67 -2.83
N ALA A 63 2.84 -2.45 -2.78
CA ALA A 63 2.06 -1.90 -3.88
C ALA A 63 2.48 -0.46 -4.23
N ILE A 64 2.66 0.39 -3.22
CA ILE A 64 3.13 1.76 -3.39
C ILE A 64 4.51 1.76 -4.06
N GLY A 65 5.43 0.90 -3.62
CA GLY A 65 6.79 0.78 -4.15
C GLY A 65 6.91 0.27 -5.59
N LYS A 66 5.80 -0.07 -6.27
CA LYS A 66 5.78 -0.45 -7.69
C LYS A 66 5.79 0.76 -8.63
N SER A 67 5.37 1.94 -8.17
CA SER A 67 5.29 3.14 -9.00
C SER A 67 5.97 4.33 -8.34
N ALA A 68 6.85 5.02 -9.07
CA ALA A 68 7.44 6.28 -8.62
C ALA A 68 6.36 7.33 -8.29
N ASN A 69 5.28 7.35 -9.06
CA ASN A 69 4.18 8.29 -8.85
C ASN A 69 3.46 8.02 -7.52
N LEU A 70 3.23 6.74 -7.18
CA LEU A 70 2.67 6.42 -5.88
C LEU A 70 3.66 6.75 -4.77
N VAL A 71 4.94 6.43 -4.92
CA VAL A 71 5.94 6.79 -3.92
C VAL A 71 5.95 8.29 -3.63
N SER A 72 5.85 9.16 -4.65
CA SER A 72 5.74 10.61 -4.41
C SER A 72 4.46 11.03 -3.69
N HIS A 73 3.35 10.32 -3.86
CA HIS A 73 2.10 10.59 -3.13
C HIS A 73 2.13 10.13 -1.67
N PHE A 74 3.02 9.19 -1.33
CA PHE A 74 3.08 8.53 -0.03
C PHE A 74 4.42 8.73 0.68
N GLU A 75 5.26 9.66 0.21
CA GLU A 75 6.62 9.84 0.72
C GLU A 75 6.64 10.06 2.24
N LYS A 76 5.77 10.93 2.73
CA LYS A 76 5.65 11.25 4.16
C LYS A 76 5.21 10.02 4.97
N GLU A 77 4.18 9.31 4.52
CA GLU A 77 3.66 8.12 5.18
C GLU A 77 4.68 6.97 5.15
N LEU A 78 5.38 6.78 4.04
CA LEU A 78 6.46 5.81 3.94
C LEU A 78 7.62 6.14 4.88
N PHE A 79 7.99 7.41 4.99
CA PHE A 79 9.02 7.86 5.93
C PHE A 79 8.60 7.57 7.38
N GLU A 80 7.38 7.94 7.75
CA GLU A 80 6.81 7.66 9.07
C GLU A 80 6.85 6.16 9.38
N ILE A 81 6.29 5.32 8.52
CA ILE A 81 6.31 3.85 8.68
C ILE A 81 7.72 3.32 8.85
N SER A 82 8.66 3.85 8.06
CA SER A 82 10.05 3.43 8.12
C SER A 82 10.69 3.67 9.49
N GLU A 83 10.23 4.70 10.21
CA GLU A 83 10.79 5.09 11.50
C GLU A 83 10.02 4.50 12.69
N ILE A 84 8.68 4.43 12.61
CA ILE A 84 7.83 4.15 13.77
C ILE A 84 7.01 2.86 13.70
N ASP A 85 6.92 2.15 12.57
CA ASP A 85 6.15 0.89 12.53
C ASP A 85 6.72 -0.12 13.53
N GLU A 86 5.83 -0.80 14.27
CA GLU A 86 6.19 -1.81 15.26
C GLU A 86 6.84 -3.06 14.64
N ASN A 87 6.57 -3.33 13.36
CA ASN A 87 7.03 -4.52 12.66
C ASN A 87 8.26 -4.19 11.82
N SER A 88 9.42 -4.73 12.21
CA SER A 88 10.71 -4.48 11.53
C SER A 88 10.68 -4.79 10.03
N VAL A 89 9.95 -5.81 9.59
CA VAL A 89 9.86 -6.18 8.17
C VAL A 89 9.13 -5.11 7.37
N VAL A 90 8.09 -4.49 7.95
CA VAL A 90 7.38 -3.37 7.32
C VAL A 90 8.28 -2.13 7.27
N LYS A 91 8.99 -1.82 8.37
CA LYS A 91 9.98 -0.72 8.40
C LYS A 91 11.02 -0.86 7.30
N ASP A 92 11.67 -2.03 7.24
CA ASP A 92 12.76 -2.28 6.29
C ASP A 92 12.28 -2.21 4.85
N LYS A 93 11.06 -2.68 4.58
CA LYS A 93 10.44 -2.55 3.26
C LYS A 93 10.22 -1.08 2.88
N ALA A 94 9.69 -0.26 3.79
CA ALA A 94 9.50 1.17 3.56
C ALA A 94 10.85 1.89 3.34
N LYS A 95 11.86 1.61 4.17
CA LYS A 95 13.24 2.11 3.98
C LYS A 95 13.81 1.73 2.62
N GLY A 96 13.62 0.48 2.21
CA GLY A 96 14.09 -0.02 0.91
C GLY A 96 13.45 0.73 -0.26
N ILE A 97 12.16 1.06 -0.16
CA ILE A 97 11.45 1.84 -1.18
C ILE A 97 11.97 3.27 -1.22
N LEU A 98 12.06 3.96 -0.09
CA LEU A 98 12.57 5.35 -0.03
C LEU A 98 13.98 5.45 -0.64
N LYS A 99 14.89 4.55 -0.22
CA LYS A 99 16.24 4.44 -0.80
C LYS A 99 16.24 4.19 -2.31
N LYS A 100 15.35 3.32 -2.81
CA LYS A 100 15.22 3.01 -4.24
C LYS A 100 14.84 4.24 -5.06
N TYR A 101 13.96 5.09 -4.52
CA TYR A 101 13.44 6.26 -5.23
C TYR A 101 14.16 7.58 -4.91
N LYS A 102 15.17 7.54 -4.02
CA LYS A 102 15.97 8.71 -3.58
C LYS A 102 15.10 9.85 -3.02
N VAL A 103 14.06 9.47 -2.31
CA VAL A 103 13.22 10.33 -1.47
C VAL A 103 13.60 10.09 -0.01
#